data_AF-A0A143HKE3-F1
#
_entry.id   AF-A0A143HKE3-F1
#
_cell.length_a   1.000
_cell.length_b   1.000
_cell.length_c   1.000
_cell.angle_alpha   90.00
_cell.angle_beta   90.00
_cell.angle_gamma   90.00
#
_symmetry.space_group_name_H-M   'P 1'
#
loop_
_entity.id
_entity.type
_entity.pdbx_description
1 polymer ?
#
loop_
_entity_poly.entity_id
_entity_poly.type
_entity_poly.pdbx_seq_one_letter_code
_entity_poly.pdbx_strand_id
1 'polypeptide(L)' 'MLVRNNLRAENRGAFEVRWRFPLGQRLSGYVKYFNGYGENLINYDRRQQSLGVGFELAQGF' A
#
# COMPACT_ATOMS: atom_id res chain seq x y z
N MET A 1 8.14 -0.30 -0.58
CA MET A 1 7.70 1.03 -0.11
C MET A 1 7.45 1.89 -1.33
N LEU A 2 6.35 2.66 -1.34
CA LEU A 2 6.01 3.56 -2.43
C LEU A 2 5.58 4.89 -1.83
N VAL A 3 6.21 5.98 -2.27
CA VAL A 3 5.87 7.34 -1.85
C VAL A 3 5.56 8.16 -3.09
N ARG A 4 4.44 8.87 -3.08
CA ARG A 4 4.03 9.81 -4.14
C ARG A 4 3.80 11.18 -3.51
N ASN A 5 4.30 12.21 -4.19
CA ASN A 5 4.17 13.62 -3.79
C ASN A 5 3.87 14.45 -5.04
N ASN A 6 2.94 15.41 -4.95
CA ASN A 6 2.51 16.22 -6.10
C ASN A 6 3.20 17.60 -6.17
N LEU A 7 4.17 17.90 -5.28
CA LEU A 7 5.04 19.10 -5.32
C LEU A 7 4.31 20.44 -5.59
N ARG A 8 3.04 20.56 -5.17
CA ARG A 8 2.21 21.78 -5.24
C ARG A 8 1.92 22.30 -3.83
N ALA A 9 1.58 23.59 -3.71
CA ALA A 9 1.30 24.26 -2.44
C ALA A 9 0.20 23.57 -1.60
N GLU A 10 -0.80 22.96 -2.24
CA GLU A 10 -1.72 22.00 -1.61
C GLU A 10 -1.21 20.57 -1.82
N ASN A 11 -0.44 20.07 -0.86
CA ASN A 11 0.36 18.88 -1.03
C ASN A 11 -0.46 17.58 -0.85
N ARG A 12 -0.97 17.02 -1.96
CA ARG A 12 -1.71 15.74 -1.97
C ARG A 12 -0.76 14.56 -2.18
N GLY A 13 -0.10 14.15 -1.09
CA GLY A 13 0.80 13.00 -1.07
C GLY A 13 0.11 11.68 -0.75
N ALA A 14 0.76 10.57 -1.07
CA ALA A 14 0.38 9.24 -0.62
C ALA A 14 1.61 8.42 -0.28
N PHE A 15 1.54 7.67 0.82
CA PHE A 15 2.56 6.69 1.16
C PHE A 15 1.95 5.31 1.33
N GLU A 16 2.70 4.32 0.88
CA GLU A 16 2.36 2.91 0.97
C GLU A 16 3.55 2.13 1.53
N VAL A 17 3.30 1.49 2.66
CA VAL A 17 4.23 0.55 3.28
C VAL A 17 3.68 -0.85 3.06
N ARG A 18 4.52 -1.73 2.51
CA ARG A 18 4.24 -3.16 2.41
C ARG A 18 5.34 -3.92 3.09
N TRP A 19 4.95 -4.74 4.05
CA TRP A 19 5.81 -5.70 4.72
C TRP A 19 5.40 -7.08 4.25
N ARG A 20 6.38 -7.90 3.83
CA ARG A 20 6.16 -9.29 3.44
C ARG A 20 7.01 -10.19 4.31
N PHE A 21 6.44 -11.29 4.80
CA PHE A 21 7.15 -12.28 5.60
C PHE A 21 6.86 -13.69 5.06
N PRO A 22 7.89 -14.54 4.92
CA PRO A 22 7.69 -15.91 4.49
C PRO A 22 6.94 -16.68 5.60
N LEU A 23 5.87 -17.39 5.23
CA LEU A 23 5.12 -18.27 6.13
C LEU A 23 5.39 -19.76 5.84
N GLY A 24 5.90 -20.07 4.65
CA GLY A 24 6.30 -21.41 4.24
C GLY A 24 6.93 -21.40 2.85
N GLN A 25 7.12 -22.58 2.25
CA GLN A 25 7.81 -22.74 0.96
C GLN A 25 7.05 -22.12 -0.24
N ARG A 26 5.74 -21.93 -0.12
CA ARG A 26 4.86 -21.42 -1.19
C ARG A 26 3.85 -20.38 -0.72
N LEU A 27 4.00 -19.90 0.52
CA LEU A 27 3.08 -18.94 1.14
C LEU A 27 3.88 -17.79 1.75
N SER A 28 3.57 -16.58 1.34
CA SER A 28 4.06 -15.36 1.99
C SER A 28 2.88 -14.61 2.60
N GLY A 29 3.01 -14.22 3.86
CA GLY A 29 2.11 -13.25 4.47
C GLY A 29 2.52 -11.85 4.06
N TYR A 30 1.55 -10.96 3.93
CA TYR A 30 1.82 -9.55 3.74
C TYR A 30 0.92 -8.67 4.61
N VAL A 31 1.49 -7.53 5.00
CA VAL A 31 0.79 -6.42 5.64
C VAL A 31 1.00 -5.21 4.75
N LYS A 32 -0.09 -4.55 4.39
CA LYS A 32 -0.12 -3.35 3.57
C LYS A 32 -0.75 -2.22 4.39
N TYR A 33 -0.05 -1.12 4.51
CA TYR A 33 -0.58 0.12 5.06
C TYR A 33 -0.48 1.21 4.01
N PHE A 34 -1.61 1.84 3.70
CA PHE A 34 -1.73 2.96 2.77
C PHE A 34 -2.29 4.16 3.51
N ASN A 35 -1.72 5.34 3.26
CA ASN A 35 -2.23 6.59 3.80
C ASN A 35 -1.92 7.72 2.81
N GLY A 36 -2.97 8.36 2.30
CA GLY A 36 -2.78 9.36 1.27
C GLY A 36 -4.06 9.79 0.58
N TYR A 37 -3.90 10.61 -0.44
CA TYR A 37 -4.97 11.05 -1.33
C TYR A 37 -5.03 10.16 -2.58
N GLY A 38 -6.23 9.89 -3.08
CA GLY A 38 -6.42 9.17 -4.35
C GLY A 38 -6.10 7.69 -4.33
N GLU A 39 -6.50 6.97 -3.28
CA GLU A 39 -6.51 5.49 -3.31
C GLU A 39 -7.41 4.94 -4.43
N ASN A 40 -8.48 5.67 -4.78
CA ASN A 40 -9.42 5.34 -5.85
C ASN A 40 -9.73 6.58 -6.70
N LEU A 41 -9.93 6.41 -8.02
CA LEU A 41 -10.28 7.50 -8.95
C LEU A 41 -11.56 8.25 -8.54
N ILE A 42 -12.51 7.55 -7.91
CA ILE A 42 -13.76 8.12 -7.42
C ILE A 42 -13.55 9.10 -6.24
N ASN A 43 -12.51 8.91 -5.44
CA ASN A 43 -12.25 9.71 -4.23
C ASN A 43 -10.85 10.35 -4.24
N TYR A 44 -10.45 10.90 -5.38
CA TYR A 44 -9.13 11.52 -5.53
C TYR A 44 -8.88 12.70 -4.56
N ASP A 45 -9.94 13.42 -4.17
CA ASP A 45 -9.86 14.58 -3.27
C ASP A 45 -9.90 14.21 -1.77
N ARG A 46 -10.19 12.95 -1.42
CA ARG A 46 -10.27 12.54 -0.02
C ARG A 46 -8.99 11.87 0.45
N ARG A 47 -8.56 12.25 1.65
CA ARG A 47 -7.52 11.53 2.37
C ARG A 47 -8.10 10.21 2.87
N GLN A 48 -7.55 9.10 2.40
CA GLN A 48 -7.92 7.75 2.80
C GLN A 48 -6.74 7.07 3.48
N GLN A 49 -7.06 6.29 4.50
CA GLN A 49 -6.12 5.44 5.21
C GLN A 49 -6.68 4.02 5.21
N SER A 50 -5.86 3.08 4.80
CA SER A 50 -6.27 1.69 4.57
C SER A 50 -5.19 0.77 5.12
N LEU A 51 -5.60 -0.15 6.00
CA LEU A 51 -4.77 -1.23 6.52
C LEU A 51 -5.31 -2.54 5.98
N GLY A 52 -4.46 -3.29 5.29
CA GLY A 52 -4.79 -4.59 4.74
C GLY A 52 -3.79 -5.64 5.21
N VAL A 53 -4.30 -6.80 5.58
CA VAL A 53 -3.48 -7.98 5.89
C VAL A 53 -3.94 -9.13 5.00
N GLY A 54 -3.01 -9.93 4.53
CA GLY A 54 -3.35 -11.01 3.62
C GLY A 54 -2.22 -11.99 3.43
N PHE A 55 -2.48 -12.96 2.56
CA PHE A 55 -1.54 -13.98 2.18
C PHE A 55 -1.46 -13.99 0.67
N GLU A 56 -0.27 -14.23 0.14
CA GLU A 56 -0.03 -14.39 -1.28
C GLU A 56 0.72 -15.69 -1.53
N LEU A 57 0.44 -16.31 -2.66
CA LEU A 57 1.23 -17.43 -3.14
C LEU A 57 2.60 -16.90 -3.53
N ALA A 58 3.61 -17.32 -2.76
CA ALA A 58 4.99 -17.10 -3.15
C ALA A 58 5.31 -18.08 -4.28
N GLN A 59 5.95 -17.58 -5.33
CA GLN A 59 6.50 -18.44 -6.36
C GLN A 59 7.61 -19.26 -5.70
N GLY A 60 7.34 -20.56 -5.49
CA GLY A 60 8.38 -21.51 -5.09
C GLY A 60 9.46 -21.51 -6.17
N PHE A 61 10.72 -21.50 -5.72
CA PHE A 61 11.93 -21.48 -6.54
C PHE A 61 11.87 -22.43 -7.74
#